data_AF-A0A660RE31-F1
#
_entry.id   AF-A0A660RE31-F1
#
_cell.length_a   1.000
_cell.length_b   1.000
_cell.length_c   1.000
_cell.angle_alpha   90.00
_cell.angle_beta   90.00
_cell.angle_gamma   90.00
#
_symmetry.space_group_name_H-M   'P 1'
#
loop_
_entity.id
_entity.type
_entity.pdbx_description
1 polymer ?
#
loop_
_entity_poly.entity_id
_entity_poly.type
_entity_poly.pdbx_seq_one_letter_code
_entity_poly.pdbx_strand_id
1 'polypeptide(L)'
;MKENLYEGKIEELLSEMPIDEKIAQLGSVWVYELFENGRLSVDKMKELIGNGIGEITRLSASGLPPKDNAHLANEIQKFLKENTRPGIPAIFHEECLNGYMAK
;
A
#
# COMPACT_ATOMS: atom_id res chain seq x y z
N MET A 1 -26.17 21.65 3.18
CA MET A 1 -25.15 20.65 3.57
C MET A 1 -24.15 20.59 2.43
N LYS A 2 -22.84 20.74 2.69
CA LYS A 2 -21.85 20.62 1.61
C LYS A 2 -21.74 19.13 1.29
N GLU A 3 -22.26 18.72 0.13
CA GLU A 3 -21.97 17.42 -0.46
C GLU A 3 -20.46 17.27 -0.55
N ASN A 4 -19.94 16.15 -0.06
CA ASN A 4 -18.52 15.89 -0.03
C ASN A 4 -18.04 15.70 -1.47
N LEU A 5 -17.09 16.53 -1.92
CA LEU A 5 -16.58 16.57 -3.31
C LEU A 5 -16.05 15.21 -3.80
N TYR A 6 -15.79 14.29 -2.88
CA TYR A 6 -15.24 12.96 -3.16
C TYR A 6 -16.28 11.84 -3.16
N GLU A 7 -17.49 12.06 -2.67
CA GLU A 7 -18.48 10.99 -2.43
C GLU A 7 -18.88 10.30 -3.75
N GLY A 8 -19.22 11.06 -4.78
CA GLY A 8 -19.56 10.50 -6.09
C GLY A 8 -18.39 9.75 -6.76
N LYS A 9 -17.14 10.18 -6.55
CA LYS A 9 -15.95 9.48 -7.06
C LYS A 9 -15.69 8.17 -6.33
N ILE A 10 -15.96 8.14 -5.02
CA ILE A 10 -15.85 6.93 -4.21
C ILE A 10 -16.91 5.91 -4.64
N GLU A 11 -18.16 6.35 -4.82
CA GLU A 11 -19.25 5.49 -5.28
C GLU A 11 -18.97 4.90 -6.67
N GLU A 12 -18.52 5.73 -7.61
CA GLU A 12 -18.12 5.30 -8.95
C GLU A 12 -17.04 4.20 -8.88
N LEU A 13 -15.94 4.46 -8.17
CA LEU A 13 -14.84 3.50 -8.00
C LEU A 13 -15.30 2.20 -7.34
N LEU A 14 -16.07 2.28 -6.25
CA LEU A 14 -16.59 1.10 -5.55
C LEU A 14 -17.57 0.30 -6.40
N SER A 15 -18.33 0.95 -7.29
CA SER A 15 -19.29 0.26 -8.17
C SER A 15 -18.58 -0.64 -9.19
N GLU A 16 -17.39 -0.24 -9.65
CA GLU A 16 -16.60 -0.97 -10.64
C GLU A 16 -15.62 -1.99 -10.03
N MET A 17 -15.49 -2.05 -8.70
CA MET A 17 -14.58 -2.97 -8.02
C MET A 17 -15.17 -4.39 -7.82
N PRO A 18 -14.49 -5.43 -8.32
CA PRO A 18 -14.71 -6.82 -7.90
C PRO A 18 -14.60 -6.98 -6.39
N ILE A 19 -15.25 -8.01 -5.85
CA ILE A 19 -15.27 -8.26 -4.40
C ILE A 19 -13.87 -8.51 -3.82
N ASP A 20 -13.01 -9.20 -4.56
CA ASP A 20 -11.65 -9.51 -4.10
C ASP A 20 -10.79 -8.25 -3.92
N GLU A 21 -10.96 -7.25 -4.80
CA GLU A 21 -10.27 -5.97 -4.68
C GLU A 21 -10.82 -5.15 -3.52
N LYS A 22 -12.14 -5.21 -3.26
CA LYS A 22 -12.75 -4.58 -2.09
C LYS A 22 -12.22 -5.19 -0.80
N ILE A 23 -12.12 -6.52 -0.74
CA ILE A 23 -11.52 -7.23 0.41
C ILE A 23 -10.07 -6.80 0.58
N ALA A 24 -9.29 -6.72 -0.50
CA ALA A 24 -7.90 -6.30 -0.45
C ALA A 24 -7.72 -4.88 0.13
N GLN A 25 -8.63 -3.95 -0.18
CA GLN A 25 -8.61 -2.60 0.40
C GLN A 25 -8.88 -2.55 1.91
N LEU A 26 -9.43 -3.62 2.50
CA LEU A 26 -9.61 -3.76 3.95
C LEU A 26 -8.43 -4.48 4.63
N GLY A 27 -7.45 -4.92 3.85
CA GLY A 27 -6.29 -5.67 4.31
C GLY A 27 -5.05 -4.81 4.51
N SER A 28 -4.08 -5.41 5.21
CA SER A 28 -2.73 -4.87 5.39
C SER A 28 -1.70 -6.00 5.25
N VAL A 29 -0.49 -5.63 4.80
CA VAL A 29 0.71 -6.48 4.90
C VAL A 29 1.84 -5.69 5.54
N TRP A 30 2.69 -6.37 6.29
CA TRP A 30 3.96 -5.79 6.75
C TRP A 30 4.96 -5.71 5.58
N VAL A 31 5.78 -4.66 5.57
CA VAL A 31 6.72 -4.43 4.46
C VAL A 31 7.67 -5.60 4.17
N TYR A 32 8.09 -6.37 5.19
CA TYR A 32 9.02 -7.51 4.98
C TYR A 32 8.38 -8.64 4.18
N GLU A 33 7.06 -8.77 4.18
CA GLU A 33 6.35 -9.84 3.47
C GLU A 33 6.51 -9.68 1.95
N LEU A 34 6.79 -8.45 1.51
CA LEU A 34 7.07 -8.12 0.11
C LEU A 34 8.51 -8.41 -0.30
N PHE A 35 9.36 -8.86 0.63
CA PHE A 35 10.78 -9.09 0.38
C PHE A 35 11.09 -10.56 0.15
N GLU A 36 12.09 -10.80 -0.69
CA GLU A 36 12.73 -12.08 -0.88
C GLU A 36 14.24 -11.85 -1.02
N ASN A 37 15.05 -12.62 -0.30
CA ASN A 37 16.51 -12.49 -0.31
C ASN A 37 17.01 -11.04 -0.04
N GLY A 38 16.30 -10.32 0.85
CA GLY A 38 16.64 -8.96 1.26
C GLY A 38 16.33 -7.87 0.24
N ARG A 39 15.52 -8.15 -0.79
CA ARG A 39 15.06 -7.17 -1.78
C ARG A 39 13.56 -7.30 -2.00
N LEU A 40 12.91 -6.25 -2.49
CA LEU A 40 11.53 -6.35 -2.96
C LEU A 40 11.41 -7.45 -4.02
N SER A 41 10.43 -8.33 -3.85
CA SER A 41 10.10 -9.39 -4.80
C SER A 41 8.82 -9.04 -5.53
N VAL A 42 8.92 -8.93 -6.86
CA VAL A 42 7.76 -8.68 -7.72
C VAL A 42 6.76 -9.82 -7.61
N ASP A 43 7.23 -11.06 -7.44
CA ASP A 43 6.35 -12.22 -7.30
C ASP A 43 5.60 -12.18 -5.98
N LYS A 44 6.27 -11.78 -4.88
CA LYS A 44 5.59 -11.51 -3.60
C LYS A 44 4.59 -10.37 -3.70
N MET A 45 4.92 -9.28 -4.39
CA MET A 45 3.98 -8.18 -4.59
C MET A 45 2.76 -8.61 -5.41
N LYS A 46 2.93 -9.42 -6.46
CA LYS A 46 1.81 -9.98 -7.21
C LYS A 46 0.96 -10.91 -6.37
N GLU A 47 1.59 -11.76 -5.56
CA GLU A 47 0.92 -12.72 -4.67
C GLU A 47 0.09 -11.99 -3.60
N LEU A 48 0.69 -11.01 -2.91
CA LEU A 48 0.13 -10.42 -1.70
C LEU A 48 -0.70 -9.16 -1.94
N ILE A 49 -0.31 -8.34 -2.93
CA ILE A 49 -0.92 -7.02 -3.18
C ILE A 49 -1.35 -6.85 -4.65
N GLY A 50 -1.45 -7.95 -5.41
CA GLY A 50 -1.81 -7.92 -6.84
C GLY A 50 -3.25 -7.47 -7.11
N ASN A 51 -4.17 -7.67 -6.16
CA ASN A 51 -5.54 -7.15 -6.20
C ASN A 51 -5.65 -5.74 -5.58
N GLY A 52 -4.51 -5.08 -5.33
CA GLY A 52 -4.42 -3.89 -4.48
C GLY A 52 -4.20 -4.25 -3.01
N ILE A 53 -4.12 -3.23 -2.16
CA ILE A 53 -4.05 -3.35 -0.70
C ILE A 53 -4.52 -2.04 -0.06
N GLY A 54 -5.10 -2.09 1.13
CA GLY A 54 -5.45 -0.89 1.88
C GLY A 54 -4.23 -0.25 2.54
N GLU A 55 -3.48 -1.04 3.30
CA GLU A 55 -2.35 -0.57 4.08
C GLU A 55 -1.06 -1.37 3.83
N ILE A 56 0.07 -0.67 3.90
CA ILE A 56 1.38 -1.28 4.12
C ILE A 56 1.86 -0.81 5.49
N THR A 57 2.03 -1.75 6.42
CA THR A 57 2.39 -1.43 7.80
C THR A 57 3.91 -1.56 8.00
N ARG A 58 4.47 -0.65 8.81
CA ARG A 58 5.88 -0.68 9.26
C ARG A 58 6.92 -0.63 8.14
N LEU A 59 6.76 0.29 7.19
CA LEU A 59 7.75 0.57 6.14
C LEU A 59 9.18 0.77 6.69
N SER A 60 9.31 1.51 7.79
CA SER A 60 10.53 1.80 8.54
C SER A 60 11.24 0.57 9.09
N ALA A 61 10.49 -0.51 9.34
CA ALA A 61 11.03 -1.77 9.83
C ALA A 61 11.82 -2.54 8.75
N SER A 62 11.91 -2.02 7.52
CA SER A 62 12.82 -2.49 6.49
C SER A 62 14.31 -2.42 6.91
N GLY A 63 14.63 -1.60 7.92
CA GLY A 63 16.00 -1.37 8.39
C GLY A 63 16.86 -0.49 7.45
N LEU A 64 16.24 0.06 6.41
CA LEU A 64 16.87 0.95 5.44
C LEU A 64 17.04 2.39 5.98
N PRO A 65 18.06 3.13 5.52
CA PRO A 65 18.16 4.57 5.78
C PRO A 65 16.94 5.35 5.22
N PRO A 66 16.64 6.56 5.74
CA PRO A 66 15.45 7.32 5.35
C PRO A 66 15.26 7.53 3.85
N LYS A 67 16.34 7.84 3.12
CA LYS A 67 16.29 8.04 1.67
C LYS A 67 15.88 6.76 0.94
N ASP A 68 16.45 5.63 1.33
CA ASP A 68 16.17 4.33 0.71
C ASP A 68 14.78 3.82 1.09
N ASN A 69 14.29 4.14 2.30
CA ASN A 69 12.91 3.91 2.69
C ASN A 69 11.90 4.70 1.83
N ALA A 70 12.22 5.96 1.49
CA ALA A 70 11.40 6.74 0.57
C ALA A 70 11.40 6.14 -0.84
N HIS A 71 12.54 5.63 -1.32
CA HIS A 71 12.62 4.90 -2.58
C HIS A 71 11.79 3.62 -2.55
N LEU A 72 11.89 2.84 -1.48
CA LEU A 72 11.08 1.63 -1.26
C LEU A 72 9.57 1.93 -1.31
N ALA A 73 9.12 2.97 -0.60
CA ALA A 73 7.73 3.40 -0.63
C ALA A 73 7.26 3.73 -2.06
N ASN A 74 8.08 4.46 -2.81
CA ASN A 74 7.78 4.83 -4.20
C ASN A 74 7.70 3.60 -5.12
N GLU A 75 8.57 2.61 -4.93
CA GLU A 75 8.54 1.36 -5.70
C GLU A 75 7.25 0.58 -5.46
N ILE A 76 6.81 0.45 -4.20
CA ILE A 76 5.55 -0.21 -3.84
C ILE A 76 4.35 0.56 -4.42
N GLN A 77 4.33 1.88 -4.26
CA GLN A 77 3.25 2.71 -4.81
C GLN A 77 3.20 2.68 -6.34
N LYS A 78 4.37 2.64 -6.98
CA LYS A 78 4.48 2.46 -8.44
C LYS A 78 3.94 1.10 -8.87
N PHE A 79 4.24 0.04 -8.14
CA PHE A 79 3.67 -1.28 -8.39
C PHE A 79 2.14 -1.23 -8.31
N LEU A 80 1.58 -0.70 -7.23
CA LEU A 80 0.12 -0.58 -7.05
C LEU A 80 -0.53 0.23 -8.18
N LYS A 81 0.07 1.35 -8.56
CA LYS A 81 -0.44 2.22 -9.62
C LYS A 81 -0.37 1.60 -11.01
N GLU A 82 0.72 0.91 -11.34
CA GLU A 82 1.00 0.46 -12.71
C GLU A 82 0.65 -1.01 -12.96
N ASN A 83 0.50 -1.83 -11.90
CA ASN A 83 0.37 -3.28 -12.00
C ASN A 83 -0.86 -3.86 -11.29
N THR A 84 -1.73 -3.01 -10.72
CA THR A 84 -3.03 -3.45 -10.19
C THR A 84 -4.15 -2.74 -10.94
N ARG A 85 -5.28 -3.42 -11.14
CA ARG A 85 -6.44 -2.85 -11.83
C ARG A 85 -7.01 -1.62 -11.10
N PRO A 86 -7.14 -1.59 -9.75
CA PRO A 86 -7.64 -0.40 -9.06
C PRO A 86 -6.75 0.83 -9.22
N GLY A 87 -5.43 0.64 -9.32
CA GLY A 87 -4.46 1.75 -9.32
C GLY A 87 -4.51 2.61 -8.05
N ILE A 88 -5.10 2.10 -6.97
CA ILE A 88 -5.29 2.81 -5.69
C ILE A 88 -3.98 2.73 -4.88
N PRO A 89 -3.44 3.87 -4.39
CA PRO A 89 -2.26 3.85 -3.54
C PRO A 89 -2.58 3.28 -2.16
N ALA A 90 -1.63 2.55 -1.58
CA ALA A 90 -1.77 2.07 -0.20
C ALA A 90 -1.52 3.20 0.81
N ILE A 91 -2.13 3.10 1.99
CA ILE A 91 -1.77 3.93 3.15
C ILE A 91 -0.54 3.31 3.82
N PHE A 92 0.50 4.10 4.05
CA PHE A 92 1.61 3.67 4.90
C PHE A 92 1.29 3.95 6.35
N HIS A 93 1.16 2.89 7.14
CA HIS A 93 0.85 2.96 8.56
C HIS A 93 2.11 2.70 9.39
N GLU A 94 2.43 3.66 10.27
CA GLU A 94 3.63 3.64 11.10
C GLU A 94 3.37 3.91 12.58
N GLU A 95 4.35 3.49 13.39
CA GLU A 95 4.39 3.76 14.81
C GLU A 95 5.03 5.12 15.09
N CYS A 96 4.30 5.97 15.82
CA CYS A 96 4.71 7.35 16.13
C CYS A 96 4.50 7.74 17.60
N LEU A 97 4.34 6.78 18.51
CA LEU A 97 3.96 7.01 19.91
C LEU A 97 4.81 8.08 20.62
N ASN A 98 6.13 8.09 20.39
CA ASN A 98 7.07 9.06 20.97
C ASN A 98 8.07 9.60 19.92
N GLY A 99 7.62 9.70 18.68
CA GLY A 99 8.46 9.98 17.52
C GLY A 99 8.40 8.85 16.51
N TYR A 100 8.82 9.13 15.28
CA TYR A 100 8.79 8.16 14.20
C TYR A 100 9.70 6.96 14.53
N MET A 101 9.13 5.74 14.56
CA MET A 101 9.86 4.52 14.89
C MET A 101 10.69 4.02 13.70
N ALA A 102 11.78 4.72 13.39
CA ALA A 102 12.68 4.39 12.28
C ALA A 102 14.15 4.41 12.70
N LYS A 103 15.00 3.95 11.78
CA LYS A 103 16.47 4.00 11.90
C LYS A 103 17.05 5.26 11.28
#